data_AF-A0A9P4MBE0-F1
#
_entry.id   AF-A0A9P4MBE0-F1
#
_cell.length_a   1.000
_cell.length_b   1.000
_cell.length_c   1.000
_cell.angle_alpha   90.00
_cell.angle_beta   90.00
_cell.angle_gamma   90.00
#
_symmetry.space_group_name_H-M   'P 1'
#
loop_
_entity.id
_entity.type
_entity.pdbx_description
1 polymer ?
#
loop_
_entity_poly.entity_id
_entity_poly.type
_entity_poly.pdbx_seq_one_letter_code
_entity_poly.pdbx_strand_id
1 'polypeptide(L)'
;MMAIYIAGGVSGAHCNPMISIVLSVFRGFPARKVIIYICAQILGAICAVWIAYGIYKDAIMNYDPGKTSTPTGTGTAFFTLPQPFATPATAFMTDFTSAAIMCGTVLAMGDDTNSPPGAGMHAFIIGLVGFAMASTLGYNTGPQTNPAKDLATRFVPNVVGYGSNMWEQGWWAEAWTAAVVGGLVGCLIYDVAIFEGPESPVNYPMLKRKKARQGTKAKWHLTGMFGSDKKKRAKADLEAGHIGIMERAEERRLDGHGEK
;
A
#
# COMPACT_ATOMS: atom_id res chain seq x y z
N MET A 1 1.21 3.30 12.80
CA MET A 1 0.24 4.18 13.51
C MET A 1 0.55 5.66 13.33
N MET A 2 1.57 6.24 13.98
CA MET A 2 1.79 7.70 13.97
C MET A 2 1.90 8.33 12.57
N ALA A 3 2.63 7.69 11.65
CA ALA A 3 2.72 8.15 10.26
C ALA A 3 1.35 8.25 9.57
N ILE A 4 0.42 7.34 9.89
CA ILE A 4 -0.94 7.33 9.34
C ILE A 4 -1.75 8.50 9.92
N TYR A 5 -1.63 8.78 11.21
CA TYR A 5 -2.28 9.96 11.79
C TYR A 5 -1.74 11.28 11.23
N ILE A 6 -0.43 11.37 10.99
CA ILE A 6 0.21 12.59 10.47
C ILE A 6 -0.18 12.85 9.01
N ALA A 7 -0.10 11.84 8.15
CA ALA A 7 -0.22 12.01 6.70
C ALA A 7 -1.57 11.54 6.13
N GLY A 8 -2.42 10.90 6.93
CA GLY A 8 -3.63 10.20 6.50
C GLY A 8 -4.67 11.15 5.89
N GLY A 9 -4.92 12.29 6.54
CA GLY A 9 -5.91 13.26 6.07
C GLY A 9 -5.56 13.95 4.74
N VAL A 10 -4.29 13.93 4.33
CA VAL A 10 -3.84 14.57 3.08
C VAL A 10 -3.59 13.54 1.98
N SER A 11 -2.83 12.49 2.29
CA SER A 11 -2.30 11.55 1.28
C SER A 11 -2.93 10.16 1.34
N GLY A 12 -3.73 9.86 2.37
CA GLY A 12 -4.13 8.49 2.73
C GLY A 12 -3.03 7.70 3.44
N ALA A 13 -1.83 8.29 3.62
CA ALA A 13 -0.68 7.70 4.30
C ALA A 13 -0.34 6.28 3.86
N HIS A 14 -0.22 6.06 2.54
CA HIS A 14 0.15 4.75 2.01
C HIS A 14 1.47 4.24 2.61
N CYS A 15 2.45 5.13 2.76
CA CYS A 15 3.76 4.91 3.40
C CYS A 15 4.52 3.64 2.95
N ASN A 16 4.10 3.04 1.82
CA ASN A 16 4.58 1.77 1.32
C ASN A 16 4.26 1.67 -0.20
N PRO A 17 5.26 1.34 -1.05
CA PRO A 17 5.06 1.12 -2.47
C PRO A 17 4.00 0.08 -2.77
N MET A 18 4.05 -1.05 -2.05
CA MET A 18 3.10 -2.15 -2.22
C MET A 18 1.66 -1.66 -1.95
N ILE A 19 1.43 -0.87 -0.89
CA ILE A 19 0.10 -0.32 -0.56
C ILE A 19 -0.39 0.61 -1.69
N SER A 20 0.49 1.43 -2.24
CA SER A 20 0.16 2.32 -3.35
C SER A 20 -0.22 1.56 -4.62
N ILE A 21 0.44 0.44 -4.88
CA ILE A 21 0.15 -0.44 -6.01
C ILE A 21 -1.21 -1.12 -5.81
N VAL A 22 -1.46 -1.78 -4.68
CA VAL A 22 -2.72 -2.51 -4.46
C VAL A 22 -3.93 -1.57 -4.46
N LEU A 23 -3.83 -0.38 -3.85
CA LEU A 23 -4.92 0.60 -3.89
C LEU A 23 -5.18 1.11 -5.30
N SER A 24 -4.13 1.17 -6.16
CA SER A 24 -4.30 1.53 -7.57
C SER A 24 -5.07 0.46 -8.35
N VAL A 25 -4.94 -0.80 -7.96
CA VAL A 25 -5.60 -1.93 -8.62
C VAL A 25 -7.03 -2.13 -8.11
N PHE A 26 -7.23 -2.06 -6.78
CA PHE A 26 -8.46 -2.50 -6.13
C PHE A 26 -9.39 -1.37 -5.64
N ARG A 27 -8.89 -0.15 -5.47
CA ARG A 27 -9.66 1.00 -4.91
C ARG A 27 -9.52 2.27 -5.74
N GLY A 28 -9.21 2.12 -7.03
CA GLY A 28 -9.21 3.24 -7.99
C GLY A 28 -8.17 4.33 -7.75
N PHE A 29 -7.14 4.12 -6.92
CA PHE A 29 -6.09 5.10 -6.74
C PHE A 29 -5.40 5.39 -8.09
N PRO A 30 -5.17 6.67 -8.48
CA PRO A 30 -4.67 6.96 -9.81
C PRO A 30 -3.28 6.38 -10.06
N ALA A 31 -3.17 5.46 -11.03
CA ALA A 31 -1.90 4.78 -11.37
C ALA A 31 -0.74 5.74 -11.65
N ARG A 32 -1.02 6.91 -12.25
CA ARG A 32 -0.01 7.95 -12.50
C ARG A 32 0.60 8.53 -11.23
N LYS A 33 -0.13 8.52 -10.12
CA LYS A 33 0.35 8.99 -8.81
C LYS A 33 1.17 7.95 -8.06
N VAL A 34 1.07 6.67 -8.43
CA VAL A 34 1.81 5.58 -7.77
C VAL A 34 3.31 5.84 -7.80
N ILE A 35 3.87 6.21 -8.95
CA ILE A 35 5.31 6.47 -9.05
C ILE A 35 5.75 7.66 -8.19
N ILE A 36 4.93 8.73 -8.13
CA ILE A 36 5.19 9.91 -7.30
C ILE A 36 5.18 9.51 -5.82
N TYR A 37 4.22 8.69 -5.41
CA TYR A 37 4.13 8.16 -4.05
C TYR A 37 5.34 7.29 -3.69
N ILE A 38 5.76 6.40 -4.59
CA ILE A 38 6.93 5.54 -4.39
C ILE A 38 8.20 6.39 -4.22
N CYS A 39 8.42 7.39 -5.09
CA CYS A 39 9.56 8.29 -4.96
C CYS A 39 9.54 9.05 -3.63
N ALA A 40 8.39 9.60 -3.23
CA ALA A 40 8.27 10.31 -1.96
C ALA A 40 8.52 9.40 -0.74
N GLN A 41 8.03 8.16 -0.80
CA GLN A 41 8.24 7.15 0.26
C GLN A 41 9.71 6.75 0.38
N ILE A 42 10.41 6.53 -0.75
CA ILE A 42 11.84 6.21 -0.76
C ILE A 42 12.65 7.37 -0.19
N LEU A 43 12.40 8.60 -0.64
CA LEU A 43 13.11 9.79 -0.14
C LEU A 43 12.87 9.99 1.36
N GLY A 44 11.62 9.87 1.82
CA GLY A 44 11.28 9.96 3.23
C GLY A 44 11.96 8.88 4.06
N ALA A 45 11.99 7.64 3.57
CA ALA A 45 12.66 6.53 4.25
C ALA A 45 14.19 6.75 4.32
N ILE A 46 14.83 7.22 3.25
CA ILE A 46 16.27 7.54 3.24
C ILE A 46 16.58 8.62 4.28
N CYS A 47 15.82 9.71 4.30
CA CYS A 47 15.98 10.76 5.32
C CYS A 47 15.81 10.21 6.75
N ALA A 48 14.81 9.35 6.97
CA ALA A 48 14.57 8.75 8.28
C ALA A 48 15.75 7.87 8.74
N VAL A 49 16.32 7.06 7.84
CA VAL A 49 17.47 6.20 8.18
C VAL A 49 18.73 7.05 8.42
N TRP A 50 18.95 8.14 7.68
CA TRP A 50 20.04 9.08 7.95
C TRP A 50 19.93 9.73 9.33
N ILE A 51 18.73 10.19 9.69
CA ILE A 51 18.47 10.76 11.02
C ILE A 51 18.74 9.70 12.10
N ALA A 52 18.23 8.48 11.91
CA ALA A 52 18.48 7.38 12.85
C ALA A 52 19.98 7.08 13.00
N TYR A 53 20.72 6.97 11.90
CA TYR A 53 22.17 6.79 11.95
C TYR A 53 22.87 7.94 12.69
N GLY A 54 22.47 9.19 12.42
CA GLY A 54 23.02 10.37 13.11
C GLY A 54 22.81 10.33 14.63
N ILE A 55 21.63 9.92 15.08
CA ILE A 55 21.30 9.79 16.52
C ILE A 55 22.09 8.65 17.16
N TYR A 56 22.24 7.51 16.48
CA TYR A 56 22.85 6.31 17.04
C TYR A 56 24.34 6.14 16.69
N LYS A 57 24.95 7.09 15.99
CA LYS A 57 26.32 6.98 15.46
C LYS A 57 27.34 6.57 16.53
N ASP A 58 27.37 7.27 17.66
CA ASP A 58 28.37 7.03 18.69
C ASP A 58 28.14 5.68 19.39
N ALA A 59 26.88 5.28 19.58
CA ALA A 59 26.53 3.97 20.11
C ALA A 59 26.96 2.84 19.17
N ILE A 60 26.75 3.01 17.86
CA ILE A 60 27.21 2.07 16.82
C ILE A 60 28.73 1.97 16.84
N MET A 61 29.44 3.09 16.84
CA MET A 61 30.91 3.10 16.81
C MET A 61 31.52 2.53 18.10
N ASN A 62 30.85 2.67 19.25
CA ASN A 62 31.29 2.08 20.51
C ASN A 62 31.10 0.56 20.54
N TYR A 63 29.98 0.06 20.00
CA TYR A 63 29.64 -1.37 20.05
C TYR A 63 30.26 -2.18 18.90
N ASP A 64 30.21 -1.65 17.69
CA ASP A 64 30.65 -2.31 16.45
C ASP A 64 31.37 -1.29 15.52
N PRO A 65 32.62 -0.88 15.86
CA PRO A 65 33.39 0.05 15.05
C PRO A 65 33.62 -0.44 13.62
N GLY A 66 33.62 -1.75 13.42
CA GLY A 66 33.79 -2.42 12.14
C GLY A 66 32.54 -2.42 11.27
N LYS A 67 31.38 -1.97 11.78
CA LYS A 67 30.09 -1.89 11.06
C LYS A 67 29.77 -3.21 10.35
N THR A 68 29.74 -4.27 11.14
CA THR A 68 29.57 -5.63 10.62
C THR A 68 28.10 -5.93 10.32
N SER A 69 27.88 -6.68 9.25
CA SER A 69 26.56 -7.14 8.80
C SER A 69 26.24 -8.56 9.26
N THR A 70 26.75 -8.95 10.44
CA THR A 70 26.53 -10.28 11.04
C THR A 70 25.35 -10.24 12.02
N PRO A 71 24.80 -11.40 12.44
CA PRO A 71 23.73 -11.44 13.44
C PRO A 71 24.08 -10.77 14.78
N THR A 72 25.37 -10.69 15.12
CA THR A 72 25.89 -10.03 16.32
C THR A 72 26.38 -8.60 16.05
N GLY A 73 26.38 -8.17 14.79
CA GLY A 73 26.77 -6.83 14.37
C GLY A 73 25.61 -5.85 14.39
N THR A 74 25.92 -4.58 14.10
CA THR A 74 24.92 -3.50 14.09
C THR A 74 24.13 -3.40 12.79
N GLY A 75 24.56 -4.08 11.72
CA GLY A 75 23.90 -3.99 10.40
C GLY A 75 22.44 -4.46 10.42
N THR A 76 22.13 -5.48 11.21
CA THR A 76 20.78 -6.05 11.34
C THR A 76 19.79 -5.13 12.08
N ALA A 77 20.28 -4.05 12.72
CA ALA A 77 19.43 -3.01 13.27
C ALA A 77 18.84 -2.10 12.17
N PHE A 78 19.48 -2.03 11.00
CA PHE A 78 19.00 -1.24 9.86
C PHE A 78 18.13 -2.06 8.93
N PHE A 79 18.69 -3.12 8.37
CA PHE A 79 18.06 -3.93 7.33
C PHE A 79 17.84 -5.36 7.82
N THR A 80 16.93 -6.05 7.16
CA THR A 80 16.63 -7.44 7.47
C THR A 80 17.35 -8.37 6.49
N LEU A 81 17.68 -9.56 6.97
CA LEU A 81 18.19 -10.68 6.19
C LEU A 81 17.43 -11.93 6.61
N PRO A 82 17.25 -12.90 5.70
CA PRO A 82 16.66 -14.17 6.07
C PRO A 82 17.58 -14.88 7.07
N GLN A 83 16.98 -15.61 8.00
CA GLN A 83 17.74 -16.43 8.93
C GLN A 83 18.57 -17.48 8.17
N PRO A 84 19.74 -17.90 8.70
CA PRO A 84 20.61 -18.85 8.00
C PRO A 84 19.96 -20.19 7.66
N PHE A 85 18.94 -20.61 8.42
CA PHE A 85 18.18 -21.83 8.17
C PHE A 85 17.00 -21.64 7.19
N ALA A 86 16.60 -20.40 6.91
CA ALA A 86 15.41 -20.10 6.13
C ALA A 86 15.72 -20.32 4.64
N THR A 87 15.00 -21.28 4.03
CA THR A 87 15.09 -21.48 2.58
C THR A 87 14.49 -20.29 1.83
N PRO A 88 14.89 -20.02 0.57
CA PRO A 88 14.29 -18.96 -0.25
C PRO A 88 12.77 -19.07 -0.34
N ALA A 89 12.24 -20.29 -0.45
CA ALA A 89 10.79 -20.54 -0.46
C ALA A 89 10.12 -20.16 0.87
N THR A 90 10.70 -20.51 2.01
CA THR A 90 10.20 -20.12 3.34
C THR A 90 10.24 -18.60 3.51
N ALA A 91 11.32 -17.96 3.05
CA ALA A 91 11.48 -16.52 3.12
C ALA A 91 10.42 -15.79 2.27
N PHE A 92 10.27 -16.21 1.01
CA PHE A 92 9.23 -15.70 0.10
C PHE A 92 7.83 -15.86 0.70
N MET A 93 7.48 -17.06 1.19
CA MET A 93 6.16 -17.31 1.77
C MET A 93 5.89 -16.50 3.04
N THR A 94 6.93 -16.22 3.84
CA THR A 94 6.81 -15.36 5.04
C THR A 94 6.44 -13.94 4.65
N ASP A 95 7.16 -13.35 3.68
CA ASP A 95 6.92 -11.97 3.23
C ASP A 95 5.62 -11.85 2.42
N PHE A 96 5.31 -12.85 1.60
CA PHE A 96 4.06 -12.96 0.85
C PHE A 96 2.86 -12.98 1.79
N THR A 97 2.87 -13.87 2.79
CA THR A 97 1.76 -14.03 3.73
C THR A 97 1.59 -12.77 4.58
N SER A 98 2.71 -12.19 5.02
CA SER A 98 2.72 -10.92 5.73
C SER A 98 2.08 -9.79 4.92
N ALA A 99 2.46 -9.65 3.65
CA ALA A 99 1.89 -8.63 2.78
C ALA A 99 0.41 -8.88 2.47
N ALA A 100 0.01 -10.14 2.27
CA ALA A 100 -1.39 -10.50 2.04
C ALA A 100 -2.29 -10.12 3.23
N ILE A 101 -1.86 -10.44 4.46
CA ILE A 101 -2.58 -10.07 5.67
C ILE A 101 -2.68 -8.55 5.78
N MET A 102 -1.56 -7.83 5.68
CA MET A 102 -1.54 -6.37 5.80
C MET A 102 -2.45 -5.70 4.77
N CYS A 103 -2.38 -6.11 3.50
CA CYS A 103 -3.21 -5.56 2.43
C CYS A 103 -4.69 -5.87 2.57
N GLY A 104 -5.02 -7.12 2.89
CA GLY A 104 -6.41 -7.53 3.14
C GLY A 104 -7.00 -6.73 4.30
N THR A 105 -6.23 -6.56 5.39
CA THR A 105 -6.65 -5.69 6.50
C THR A 105 -6.81 -4.24 6.06
N VAL A 106 -5.88 -3.66 5.30
CA VAL A 106 -6.02 -2.27 4.80
C VAL A 106 -7.31 -2.09 4.00
N LEU A 107 -7.68 -3.05 3.15
CA LEU A 107 -8.95 -2.99 2.43
C LEU A 107 -10.15 -3.15 3.36
N ALA A 108 -10.09 -4.07 4.33
CA ALA A 108 -11.15 -4.27 5.30
C ALA A 108 -11.37 -3.04 6.20
N MET A 109 -10.31 -2.34 6.59
CA MET A 109 -10.41 -1.12 7.36
C MET A 109 -11.00 0.03 6.55
N GLY A 110 -10.74 0.08 5.23
CA GLY A 110 -11.27 1.11 4.34
C GLY A 110 -12.66 0.81 3.79
N ASP A 111 -13.27 -0.32 4.18
CA ASP A 111 -14.59 -0.72 3.72
C ASP A 111 -15.67 -0.33 4.74
N ASP A 112 -16.41 0.72 4.41
CA ASP A 112 -17.52 1.23 5.23
C ASP A 112 -18.69 0.22 5.34
N THR A 113 -18.76 -0.78 4.46
CA THR A 113 -19.79 -1.84 4.48
C THR A 113 -19.42 -3.01 5.38
N ASN A 114 -18.14 -3.13 5.78
CA ASN A 114 -17.62 -4.23 6.57
C ASN A 114 -17.30 -3.80 8.01
N SER A 115 -18.33 -3.35 8.73
CA SER A 115 -18.25 -2.94 10.15
C SER A 115 -17.02 -2.07 10.47
N PRO A 116 -16.91 -0.88 9.85
CA PRO A 116 -15.74 -0.02 10.01
C PRO A 116 -15.54 0.32 11.49
N PRO A 117 -14.31 0.35 11.98
CA PRO A 117 -14.07 0.70 13.37
C PRO A 117 -14.43 2.18 13.60
N GLY A 118 -14.59 2.57 14.86
CA GLY A 118 -14.86 3.97 15.21
C GLY A 118 -13.89 4.97 14.55
N ALA A 119 -14.35 6.20 14.36
CA ALA A 119 -13.58 7.24 13.68
C ALA A 119 -12.15 7.37 14.26
N GLY A 120 -11.14 7.34 13.39
CA GLY A 120 -9.73 7.43 13.79
C GLY A 120 -9.09 6.12 14.29
N MET A 121 -9.84 5.03 14.49
CA MET A 121 -9.28 3.75 14.98
C MET A 121 -8.47 2.99 13.92
N HIS A 122 -8.56 3.40 12.66
CA HIS A 122 -7.92 2.71 11.53
C HIS A 122 -6.40 2.64 11.71
N ALA A 123 -5.76 3.77 12.03
CA ALA A 123 -4.32 3.84 12.22
C ALA A 123 -3.82 3.00 13.42
N PHE A 124 -4.64 2.90 14.47
CA PHE A 124 -4.36 2.10 15.65
C PHE A 124 -4.42 0.60 15.33
N ILE A 125 -5.51 0.14 14.70
CA ILE A 125 -5.69 -1.27 14.32
C ILE A 125 -4.62 -1.71 13.33
N ILE A 126 -4.30 -0.91 12.31
CA ILE A 126 -3.19 -1.20 11.39
C ILE A 126 -1.84 -1.28 12.14
N GLY A 127 -1.66 -0.46 13.19
CA GLY A 127 -0.52 -0.56 14.09
C GLY A 127 -0.46 -1.89 14.85
N LEU A 128 -1.58 -2.33 15.43
CA LEU A 128 -1.67 -3.61 16.15
C LEU A 128 -1.44 -4.80 15.24
N VAL A 129 -1.98 -4.77 14.01
CA VAL A 129 -1.77 -5.82 13.01
C VAL A 129 -0.30 -5.88 12.62
N GLY A 130 0.34 -4.73 12.40
CA GLY A 130 1.79 -4.67 12.17
C GLY A 130 2.62 -5.25 13.32
N PHE A 131 2.23 -4.96 14.57
CA PHE A 131 2.87 -5.55 15.76
C PHE A 131 2.68 -7.07 15.85
N ALA A 132 1.45 -7.55 15.65
CA ALA A 132 1.13 -8.97 15.66
C ALA A 132 1.93 -9.73 14.59
N MET A 133 1.99 -9.19 13.36
CA MET A 133 2.78 -9.77 12.28
C MET A 133 4.27 -9.80 12.59
N ALA A 134 4.83 -8.72 13.14
CA ALA A 134 6.24 -8.69 13.54
C ALA A 134 6.54 -9.73 14.63
N SER A 135 5.57 -10.04 15.49
CA SER A 135 5.72 -11.01 16.58
C SER A 135 5.56 -12.47 16.12
N THR A 136 4.70 -12.73 15.12
CA THR A 136 4.37 -14.10 14.67
C THR A 136 5.11 -14.53 13.42
N LEU A 137 5.32 -13.61 12.47
CA LEU A 137 5.99 -13.85 11.19
C LEU A 137 7.40 -13.22 11.17
N GLY A 138 7.79 -12.57 12.27
CA GLY A 138 9.10 -11.94 12.53
C GLY A 138 10.32 -12.78 12.22
N TYR A 139 10.27 -14.04 12.66
CA TYR A 139 11.48 -14.79 12.93
C TYR A 139 12.27 -15.16 11.68
N ASN A 140 11.59 -15.54 10.58
CA ASN A 140 12.27 -16.03 9.39
C ASN A 140 13.02 -14.92 8.62
N THR A 141 12.41 -13.75 8.46
CA THR A 141 12.89 -12.70 7.54
C THR A 141 12.83 -11.27 8.09
N GLY A 142 12.25 -11.04 9.27
CA GLY A 142 11.90 -9.69 9.71
C GLY A 142 10.91 -9.03 8.74
N PRO A 143 9.66 -9.55 8.69
CA PRO A 143 8.76 -9.60 7.54
C PRO A 143 8.84 -8.35 6.68
N GLN A 144 9.36 -8.53 5.47
CA GLN A 144 9.72 -7.41 4.62
C GLN A 144 8.59 -7.06 3.65
N THR A 145 7.63 -6.30 4.14
CA THR A 145 6.43 -5.92 3.37
C THR A 145 6.53 -4.55 2.72
N ASN A 146 7.62 -3.81 2.94
CA ASN A 146 7.76 -2.43 2.47
C ASN A 146 9.06 -2.23 1.67
N PRO A 147 8.99 -2.25 0.32
CA PRO A 147 10.16 -2.06 -0.53
C PRO A 147 10.87 -0.71 -0.33
N ALA A 148 10.14 0.38 -0.06
CA ALA A 148 10.77 1.70 0.16
C ALA A 148 11.57 1.73 1.46
N LYS A 149 11.02 1.13 2.52
CA LYS A 149 11.72 0.98 3.80
C LYS A 149 12.99 0.16 3.60
N ASP A 150 12.87 -1.04 3.01
CA ASP A 150 14.01 -1.95 2.81
C ASP A 150 15.13 -1.31 1.99
N LEU A 151 14.77 -0.71 0.85
CA LEU A 151 15.72 -0.01 -0.03
C LEU A 151 16.50 1.06 0.74
N ALA A 152 15.81 1.92 1.48
CA ALA A 152 16.45 2.97 2.28
C ALA A 152 17.36 2.39 3.37
N THR A 153 16.88 1.35 4.08
CA THR A 153 17.64 0.69 5.14
C THR A 153 18.82 -0.13 4.65
N ARG A 154 18.92 -0.46 3.36
CA ARG A 154 20.13 -1.03 2.76
C ARG A 154 21.04 0.04 2.17
N PHE A 155 20.45 1.06 1.55
CA PHE A 155 21.19 2.13 0.89
C PHE A 155 22.04 2.93 1.86
N VAL A 156 21.46 3.41 2.96
CA VAL A 156 22.20 4.27 3.91
C VAL A 156 23.35 3.51 4.59
N PRO A 157 23.16 2.29 5.14
CA PRO A 157 24.26 1.47 5.66
C PRO A 157 25.37 1.19 4.65
N ASN A 158 25.04 0.93 3.38
CA ASN A 158 26.05 0.78 2.33
C ASN A 158 26.94 2.04 2.25
N VAL A 159 26.32 3.22 2.22
CA VAL A 159 27.04 4.50 2.17
C VAL A 159 27.87 4.79 3.42
N VAL A 160 27.38 4.44 4.63
CA VAL A 160 28.10 4.73 5.88
C VAL A 160 29.14 3.67 6.28
N GLY A 161 29.37 2.68 5.43
CA GLY A 161 30.52 1.77 5.53
C GLY A 161 30.21 0.34 5.96
N TYR A 162 28.96 -0.13 5.86
CA TYR A 162 28.61 -1.55 6.10
C TYR A 162 28.91 -2.47 4.90
N GLY A 163 29.39 -1.92 3.79
CA GLY A 163 29.77 -2.68 2.58
C GLY A 163 28.60 -3.05 1.67
N SER A 164 28.81 -3.95 0.70
CA SER A 164 27.81 -4.37 -0.30
C SER A 164 27.12 -5.69 0.00
N ASN A 165 27.56 -6.44 1.02
CA ASN A 165 27.15 -7.82 1.26
C ASN A 165 25.62 -7.99 1.38
N MET A 166 24.90 -6.98 1.87
CA MET A 166 23.43 -6.98 1.97
C MET A 166 22.71 -7.04 0.62
N TRP A 167 23.39 -6.78 -0.49
CA TRP A 167 22.86 -6.82 -1.86
C TRP A 167 23.18 -8.13 -2.58
N GLU A 168 24.30 -8.78 -2.21
CA GLU A 168 24.89 -9.92 -2.94
C GLU A 168 24.01 -11.17 -2.91
N GLN A 169 23.22 -11.35 -1.86
CA GLN A 169 22.34 -12.52 -1.72
C GLN A 169 21.11 -12.47 -2.66
N GLY A 170 20.80 -11.34 -3.30
CA GLY A 170 19.64 -11.19 -4.19
C GLY A 170 18.25 -11.32 -3.53
N TRP A 171 18.19 -11.79 -2.28
CA TRP A 171 16.96 -12.00 -1.51
C TRP A 171 16.06 -10.76 -1.43
N TRP A 172 16.63 -9.56 -1.39
CA TRP A 172 15.86 -8.31 -1.37
C TRP A 172 14.87 -8.21 -2.54
N ALA A 173 15.25 -8.71 -3.73
CA ALA A 173 14.38 -8.70 -4.90
C ALA A 173 13.23 -9.70 -4.76
N GLU A 174 13.52 -10.87 -4.19
CA GLU A 174 12.51 -11.89 -3.86
C GLU A 174 11.52 -11.35 -2.83
N ALA A 175 12.00 -10.71 -1.77
CA ALA A 175 11.18 -10.11 -0.72
C ALA A 175 10.27 -9.00 -1.27
N TRP A 176 10.78 -8.11 -2.12
CA TRP A 176 9.95 -7.05 -2.72
C TRP A 176 8.88 -7.62 -3.65
N THR A 177 9.25 -8.66 -4.41
CA THR A 177 8.31 -9.37 -5.27
C THR A 177 7.24 -10.08 -4.45
N ALA A 178 7.64 -10.78 -3.38
CA ALA A 178 6.75 -11.43 -2.43
C ALA A 178 5.78 -10.42 -1.81
N ALA A 179 6.26 -9.24 -1.42
CA ALA A 179 5.44 -8.19 -0.85
C ALA A 179 4.37 -7.70 -1.83
N VAL A 180 4.75 -7.40 -3.09
CA VAL A 180 3.80 -6.91 -4.09
C VAL A 180 2.80 -7.99 -4.48
N VAL A 181 3.27 -9.21 -4.78
CA VAL A 181 2.40 -10.32 -5.19
C VAL A 181 1.50 -10.76 -4.03
N GLY A 182 2.04 -10.88 -2.82
CA GLY A 182 1.29 -11.19 -1.62
C GLY A 182 0.22 -10.15 -1.32
N GLY A 183 0.56 -8.86 -1.42
CA GLY A 183 -0.40 -7.79 -1.26
C GLY A 183 -1.55 -7.84 -2.26
N LEU A 184 -1.24 -8.07 -3.55
CA LEU A 184 -2.25 -8.24 -4.61
C LEU A 184 -3.16 -9.44 -4.34
N VAL A 185 -2.60 -10.57 -3.92
CA VAL A 185 -3.38 -11.78 -3.59
C VAL A 185 -4.24 -11.57 -2.34
N GLY A 186 -3.72 -10.93 -1.29
CA GLY A 186 -4.50 -10.60 -0.09
C GLY A 186 -5.70 -9.70 -0.40
N CYS A 187 -5.48 -8.68 -1.23
CA CYS A 187 -6.57 -7.84 -1.73
C CYS A 187 -7.58 -8.61 -2.58
N LEU A 188 -7.10 -9.49 -3.47
CA LEU A 188 -7.95 -10.33 -4.31
C LEU A 188 -8.84 -11.24 -3.45
N ILE A 189 -8.29 -11.88 -2.42
CA ILE A 189 -9.04 -12.74 -1.50
C ILE A 189 -10.13 -11.94 -0.81
N TYR A 190 -9.81 -10.75 -0.28
CA TYR A 190 -10.80 -9.88 0.35
C TYR A 190 -11.92 -9.47 -0.62
N ASP A 191 -11.54 -9.10 -1.85
CA ASP A 191 -12.50 -8.67 -2.86
C ASP A 191 -13.41 -9.77 -3.40
N VAL A 192 -12.92 -11.02 -3.42
CA VAL A 192 -13.71 -12.20 -3.82
C VAL A 192 -14.63 -12.68 -2.71
N ALA A 193 -14.14 -12.69 -1.47
CA ALA A 193 -14.80 -13.38 -0.37
C ALA A 193 -15.69 -12.48 0.49
N ILE A 194 -15.40 -11.17 0.56
CA ILE A 194 -16.04 -10.25 1.51
C ILE A 194 -16.60 -9.00 0.82
N PHE A 195 -15.81 -8.32 -0.01
CA PHE A 195 -16.16 -6.98 -0.48
C PHE A 195 -17.30 -6.99 -1.53
N GLU A 196 -18.35 -6.21 -1.28
CA GLU A 196 -19.49 -6.05 -2.20
C GLU A 196 -19.49 -4.72 -2.98
N GLY A 197 -18.49 -3.86 -2.75
CA GLY A 197 -18.46 -2.51 -3.28
C GLY A 197 -18.18 -2.43 -4.79
N PRO A 198 -18.62 -1.34 -5.45
CA PRO A 198 -18.42 -1.13 -6.88
C PRO A 198 -16.99 -0.67 -7.22
N GLU A 199 -16.04 -0.68 -6.30
CA GLU A 199 -14.66 -0.28 -6.60
C GLU A 199 -13.77 -1.48 -6.97
N SER A 200 -14.23 -2.69 -6.66
CA SER A 200 -13.48 -3.92 -6.89
C SER A 200 -13.39 -4.24 -8.39
N PRO A 201 -12.20 -4.58 -8.91
CA PRO A 201 -12.07 -5.09 -10.27
C PRO A 201 -12.77 -6.45 -10.49
N VAL A 202 -13.09 -7.18 -9.41
CA VAL A 202 -13.68 -8.52 -9.43
C VAL A 202 -15.20 -8.47 -9.31
N ASN A 203 -15.72 -7.74 -8.32
CA ASN A 203 -17.14 -7.80 -7.95
C ASN A 203 -18.03 -6.76 -8.67
N TYR A 204 -17.64 -6.32 -9.87
CA TYR A 204 -18.40 -5.32 -10.64
C TYR A 204 -19.62 -5.95 -11.33
N PRO A 205 -20.87 -5.53 -11.07
CA PRO A 205 -21.98 -5.85 -11.96
C PRO A 205 -21.69 -5.25 -13.34
N MET A 206 -21.72 -6.08 -14.39
CA MET A 206 -21.39 -5.70 -15.79
C MET A 206 -22.07 -4.40 -16.26
N LEU A 207 -23.29 -4.13 -15.77
CA LEU A 207 -24.04 -2.90 -16.00
C LEU A 207 -23.37 -1.64 -15.43
N LYS A 208 -22.89 -1.69 -14.18
CA LYS A 208 -22.19 -0.57 -13.54
C LYS A 208 -20.85 -0.30 -14.24
N ARG A 209 -20.15 -1.34 -14.73
CA ARG A 209 -18.90 -1.21 -15.50
C ARG A 209 -19.08 -0.48 -16.82
N LYS A 210 -20.20 -0.75 -17.53
CA LYS A 210 -20.57 -0.01 -18.76
C LYS A 210 -20.84 1.46 -18.46
N LYS A 211 -21.63 1.76 -17.41
CA LYS A 211 -21.98 3.13 -17.02
C LYS A 211 -20.75 3.96 -16.59
N ALA A 212 -19.84 3.39 -15.77
CA ALA A 212 -18.61 4.07 -15.35
C ALA A 212 -17.64 4.35 -16.52
N ARG A 213 -17.50 3.42 -17.47
CA ARG A 213 -16.72 3.62 -18.70
C ARG A 213 -17.32 4.72 -19.57
N GLN A 214 -18.64 4.74 -19.70
CA GLN A 214 -19.35 5.80 -20.43
C GLN A 214 -19.11 7.16 -19.77
N GLY A 215 -19.22 7.27 -18.44
CA GLY A 215 -18.96 8.51 -17.68
C GLY A 215 -17.55 9.04 -17.89
N THR A 216 -16.56 8.16 -17.83
CA THR A 216 -15.16 8.52 -18.12
C THR A 216 -15.00 9.03 -19.55
N LYS A 217 -15.55 8.33 -20.54
CA LYS A 217 -15.48 8.72 -21.96
C LYS A 217 -16.16 10.06 -22.23
N ALA A 218 -17.30 10.33 -21.61
CA ALA A 218 -17.98 11.62 -21.69
C ALA A 218 -17.10 12.76 -21.13
N LYS A 219 -16.41 12.52 -20.00
CA LYS A 219 -15.46 13.48 -19.41
C LYS A 219 -14.30 13.83 -20.36
N TRP A 220 -13.77 12.84 -21.08
CA TRP A 220 -12.75 13.04 -22.12
C TRP A 220 -13.26 13.77 -23.36
N HIS A 221 -14.54 13.66 -23.69
CA HIS A 221 -15.13 14.44 -24.77
C HIS A 221 -15.44 15.89 -24.34
N LEU A 222 -15.67 16.14 -23.05
CA LEU A 222 -15.89 17.47 -22.49
C LEU A 222 -14.64 18.34 -22.38
N THR A 223 -13.43 17.75 -22.30
CA THR A 223 -12.16 18.49 -22.29
C THR A 223 -11.86 19.21 -23.60
N GLY A 224 -12.69 19.04 -24.65
CA GLY A 224 -12.61 19.80 -25.91
C GLY A 224 -11.59 19.25 -26.91
N MET A 225 -10.89 18.18 -26.57
CA MET A 225 -9.79 17.62 -27.36
C MET A 225 -10.24 16.94 -28.68
N PHE A 226 -11.54 16.72 -28.88
CA PHE A 226 -12.10 15.95 -30.00
C PHE A 226 -13.14 16.71 -30.85
N GLY A 227 -13.17 18.04 -30.81
CA GLY A 227 -14.06 18.89 -31.62
C GLY A 227 -15.40 19.25 -30.96
N SER A 228 -16.05 20.30 -31.47
CA SER A 228 -17.23 20.93 -30.84
C SER A 228 -18.47 20.04 -30.82
N ASP A 229 -18.68 19.22 -31.86
CA ASP A 229 -19.85 18.34 -31.98
C ASP A 229 -19.84 17.20 -30.96
N LYS A 230 -18.66 16.59 -30.74
CA LYS A 230 -18.49 15.54 -29.72
C LYS A 230 -18.65 16.10 -28.31
N LYS A 231 -18.22 17.35 -28.08
CA LYS A 231 -18.43 18.06 -26.82
C LYS A 231 -19.92 18.34 -26.57
N LYS A 232 -20.67 18.77 -27.58
CA LYS A 232 -22.13 18.99 -27.48
C LYS A 232 -22.88 17.69 -27.16
N ARG A 233 -22.57 16.59 -27.86
CA ARG A 233 -23.19 15.28 -27.60
C ARG A 233 -22.90 14.76 -26.19
N ALA A 234 -21.64 14.83 -25.76
CA ALA A 234 -21.27 14.40 -24.40
C ALA A 234 -21.95 15.23 -23.30
N LYS A 235 -22.19 16.52 -23.55
CA LYS A 235 -22.92 17.39 -22.62
C LYS A 235 -24.42 17.02 -22.56
N ALA A 236 -25.04 16.77 -23.71
CA ALA A 236 -26.44 16.33 -23.78
C ALA A 236 -26.65 14.96 -23.12
N ASP A 237 -25.73 14.01 -23.29
CA ASP A 237 -25.81 12.68 -22.67
C ASP A 237 -25.70 12.73 -21.14
N LEU A 238 -24.95 13.71 -20.62
CA LEU A 238 -24.83 14.00 -19.18
C LEU A 238 -26.09 14.68 -18.63
N GLU A 239 -26.61 15.68 -19.33
CA GLU A 239 -27.85 16.39 -18.95
C GLU A 239 -29.08 15.46 -18.99
N ALA A 240 -29.11 14.50 -19.91
CA ALA A 240 -30.18 13.51 -20.04
C ALA A 240 -30.03 12.28 -19.11
N GLY A 241 -28.97 12.20 -18.31
CA GLY A 241 -28.72 11.09 -17.38
C GLY A 241 -28.38 9.75 -18.05
N HIS A 242 -28.19 9.71 -19.37
CA HIS A 242 -27.75 8.51 -20.09
C HIS A 242 -26.34 8.09 -19.69
N ILE A 243 -25.52 9.04 -19.23
CA ILE A 243 -24.13 8.84 -18.82
C ILE A 243 -23.85 9.75 -17.62
N GLY A 244 -23.48 9.20 -16.46
CA GLY A 244 -23.31 10.01 -15.24
C GLY A 244 -22.43 9.37 -14.17
N ILE A 245 -21.86 10.21 -13.32
CA ILE A 245 -21.12 9.85 -12.10
C ILE A 245 -22.10 9.10 -11.18
N MET A 246 -21.64 8.08 -10.46
CA MET A 246 -22.41 7.48 -9.36
C MET A 246 -22.69 8.61 -8.35
N GLU A 247 -23.83 9.28 -8.52
CA GLU A 247 -24.23 10.38 -7.67
C GLU A 247 -24.69 9.77 -6.37
N ARG A 248 -24.02 10.16 -5.28
CA ARG A 248 -24.23 9.79 -3.88
C ARG A 248 -25.64 10.10 -3.35
N ALA A 249 -26.59 10.43 -4.23
CA ALA A 249 -27.93 10.90 -3.93
C ALA A 249 -28.99 9.78 -3.88
N GLU A 250 -28.76 8.62 -4.53
CA GLU A 250 -29.71 7.49 -4.46
C GLU A 250 -29.59 6.67 -3.16
N GLU A 251 -28.48 6.78 -2.43
CA GLU A 251 -28.30 6.09 -1.14
C GLU A 251 -29.24 6.63 -0.03
N ARG A 252 -29.82 7.83 -0.18
CA ARG A 252 -30.79 8.36 0.80
C ARG A 252 -32.24 7.91 0.61
N ARG A 253 -32.54 7.11 -0.41
CA ARG A 253 -33.92 6.67 -0.68
C ARG A 253 -34.23 5.22 -0.29
N LEU A 254 -33.26 4.50 0.29
CA LEU A 254 -33.47 3.14 0.79
C LEU A 254 -33.59 3.06 2.33
N ASP A 255 -33.42 4.18 3.04
CA ASP A 255 -33.82 4.29 4.44
C ASP A 255 -35.32 4.53 4.52
N GLY A 256 -36.08 3.49 4.17
CA GLY A 256 -37.49 3.37 4.44
C GLY A 256 -37.75 3.22 5.94
N HIS A 257 -37.58 4.30 6.71
CA HIS A 257 -38.37 4.51 7.90
C HIS A 257 -39.41 5.58 7.60
N GLY A 258 -40.55 5.10 7.12
CA GLY A 258 -41.77 5.87 7.02
C GLY A 258 -42.20 6.36 8.42
N GLU A 259 -42.67 7.59 8.42
CA GLU A 259 -43.51 8.18 9.45
C GLU A 259 -44.56 7.16 9.95
N LYS A 260 -44.56 6.91 11.26
CA LYS A 260 -45.71 7.02 12.16
C LYS A 260 -45.21 7.06 13.61
#